data_AF-A0AAV5W062-F1
#
_entry.id   AF-A0AAV5W062-F1
#
_cell.length_a   1.000
_cell.length_b   1.000
_cell.length_c   1.000
_cell.angle_alpha   90.00
_cell.angle_beta   90.00
_cell.angle_gamma   90.00
#
_symmetry.space_group_name_H-M   'P 1'
#
loop_
_entity.id
_entity.type
_entity.pdbx_description
1 polymer ?
#
loop_
_entity_poly.entity_id
_entity_poly.type
_entity_poly.pdbx_seq_one_letter_code
_entity_poly.pdbx_strand_id
1 'polypeptide(L)'
;MKPVKRKESGVKGEEDIEKEEKTTTPPNVLTRVKKMEEDPSTVAPPSTPLVIVPQGMDEGTQLEYMRVQVKDLSEKLETLRMKRKEDREKLVEYERMKVQLHGLNEYKNRAHDVRLDLERKLREKEQEVDGLREWKESKSEELMNSNDQMEMMTLDKEMAEERADQLQDTVEELKTKCEELEADLAILREEMESGGSGNGEGTKGNSVQMKQIMSQNERLREALIKLRDVNGNAMEEKLSADKELERLKGENMELLRMGELWKKKVEDSEGAIMNLKEQVDAFLASEDVIQHLTDKNLHMEEKIRGLELEKEDLEVMRDMDEQIADEQKEVEKSLRNEIEAMQVSINELLLRQRLDESHSLQLSDTIIKFRKKTADLNGEMEDLKDQILSLEKEVVDGREEEKDRAGQASLALIGAARQFSMMAEWRSRGMEVQYGDRHVKYLKAFLPDNFTKYPLVPGGMRAEHVTKSHKGEQWAHVGKTTHLCGVIYNVCGQIESGLSICTVDRLSCVAILHSDLSLQEKHLDNYLDLLKNGRMDENSSLDQLESIHRYLSKRIMDDQLTGRDSFDALTWISRSSQSIISSIEWWNTNEQRVYFLIT
;
A
#
# COMPACT_ATOMS: atom_id res chain seq x y z
N MET A 1 -35.59 33.32 -5.31
CA MET A 1 -36.80 32.46 -5.33
C MET A 1 -36.34 31.03 -5.01
N LYS A 2 -37.09 30.23 -4.21
CA LYS A 2 -36.71 28.92 -3.62
C LYS A 2 -35.46 28.93 -2.71
N PRO A 3 -35.60 28.78 -1.38
CA PRO A 3 -34.47 28.60 -0.46
C PRO A 3 -34.08 27.12 -0.27
N VAL A 4 -32.82 26.87 0.12
CA VAL A 4 -32.33 25.53 0.52
C VAL A 4 -32.67 25.29 1.99
N LYS A 5 -33.16 24.08 2.32
CA LYS A 5 -33.47 23.70 3.70
C LYS A 5 -32.20 23.27 4.45
N ARG A 6 -31.78 24.05 5.46
CA ARG A 6 -31.11 23.46 6.63
C ARG A 6 -32.07 22.49 7.32
N LYS A 7 -31.52 21.45 7.95
CA LYS A 7 -32.17 20.72 9.04
C LYS A 7 -31.25 20.80 10.25
N GLU A 8 -31.61 21.66 11.19
CA GLU A 8 -31.14 21.58 12.57
C GLU A 8 -32.01 20.56 13.31
N SER A 9 -31.43 19.83 14.26
CA SER A 9 -32.15 18.96 15.20
C SER A 9 -31.52 19.11 16.58
N GLY A 10 -32.06 20.05 17.36
CA GLY A 10 -31.59 20.38 18.70
C GLY A 10 -32.05 19.43 19.80
N VAL A 11 -31.54 19.65 21.01
CA VAL A 11 -31.69 18.81 22.20
C VAL A 11 -33.02 19.01 22.94
N LYS A 12 -33.57 17.91 23.46
CA LYS A 12 -34.37 17.77 24.70
C LYS A 12 -33.92 16.43 25.33
N GLY A 13 -33.72 16.26 26.64
CA GLY A 13 -34.60 16.61 27.78
C GLY A 13 -35.50 15.39 28.03
N GLU A 14 -35.22 14.49 28.98
CA GLU A 14 -35.52 14.60 30.44
C GLU A 14 -37.02 14.86 30.68
N GLU A 15 -37.80 14.05 31.42
CA GLU A 15 -37.59 12.83 32.25
C GLU A 15 -38.50 11.67 31.73
N ASP A 16 -38.75 10.47 32.31
CA ASP A 16 -38.37 9.71 33.52
C ASP A 16 -38.60 8.17 33.24
N ILE A 17 -38.00 7.27 34.06
CA ILE A 17 -38.65 6.08 34.71
C ILE A 17 -37.57 5.19 35.39
N GLU A 18 -37.81 4.83 36.65
CA GLU A 18 -36.87 4.08 37.50
C GLU A 18 -36.73 2.55 37.23
N LYS A 19 -35.63 1.98 37.73
CA LYS A 19 -35.44 0.57 38.21
C LYS A 19 -35.49 -0.58 37.19
N GLU A 20 -34.29 -1.06 36.81
CA GLU A 20 -33.68 -2.20 37.53
C GLU A 20 -32.15 -2.25 37.30
N GLU A 21 -31.37 -2.33 38.39
CA GLU A 21 -29.92 -2.43 38.32
C GLU A 21 -29.47 -3.89 38.43
N LYS A 22 -28.94 -4.47 37.34
CA LYS A 22 -28.31 -5.80 37.33
C LYS A 22 -27.03 -5.79 36.47
N THR A 23 -25.93 -5.34 37.08
CA THR A 23 -24.59 -5.32 36.49
C THR A 23 -23.97 -6.72 36.42
N THR A 24 -24.27 -7.48 35.36
CA THR A 24 -23.61 -8.77 35.09
C THR A 24 -22.24 -8.58 34.42
N THR A 25 -21.27 -8.09 35.19
CA THR A 25 -19.87 -8.01 34.77
C THR A 25 -19.34 -9.41 34.40
N PRO A 26 -18.69 -9.62 33.24
CA PRO A 26 -18.11 -10.93 32.91
C PRO A 26 -17.01 -11.30 33.91
N PRO A 27 -16.88 -12.59 34.31
CA PRO A 27 -16.01 -12.99 35.41
C PRO A 27 -14.53 -12.75 35.08
N ASN A 28 -13.88 -11.92 35.90
CA ASN A 28 -12.48 -11.53 35.71
C ASN A 28 -11.54 -12.74 35.80
N VAL A 29 -10.84 -13.03 34.69
CA VAL A 29 -9.95 -14.18 34.49
C VAL A 29 -8.90 -14.31 35.61
N LEU A 30 -8.43 -13.19 36.16
CA LEU A 30 -7.47 -13.18 37.28
C LEU A 30 -7.94 -14.03 38.49
N THR A 31 -9.24 -13.99 38.80
CA THR A 31 -9.81 -14.77 39.93
C THR A 31 -9.79 -16.27 39.69
N ARG A 32 -9.81 -16.69 38.42
CA ARG A 32 -9.77 -18.11 38.02
C ARG A 32 -8.33 -18.65 38.00
N VAL A 33 -7.34 -17.80 37.70
CA VAL A 33 -5.91 -18.13 37.82
C VAL A 33 -5.51 -18.23 39.29
N LYS A 34 -5.85 -17.23 40.12
CA LYS A 34 -5.52 -17.24 41.56
C LYS A 34 -6.04 -18.48 42.30
N LYS A 35 -7.23 -18.97 41.92
CA LYS A 35 -7.81 -20.21 42.46
C LYS A 35 -7.11 -21.50 41.98
N MET A 36 -6.03 -21.41 41.20
CA MET A 36 -5.14 -22.52 40.86
C MET A 36 -3.76 -22.39 41.54
N GLU A 37 -3.48 -21.29 42.25
CA GLU A 37 -2.20 -21.01 42.91
C GLU A 37 -2.23 -21.19 44.44
N GLU A 38 -3.42 -21.28 45.06
CA GLU A 38 -3.60 -21.20 46.53
C GLU A 38 -3.76 -22.57 47.25
N ASP A 39 -3.57 -23.72 46.57
CA ASP A 39 -3.63 -25.09 47.16
C ASP A 39 -2.25 -25.79 47.21
N PRO A 40 -1.48 -25.70 48.32
CA PRO A 40 -0.17 -26.35 48.44
C PRO A 40 -0.24 -27.73 49.12
N SER A 41 -0.36 -28.82 48.34
CA SER A 41 -0.07 -30.18 48.87
C SER A 41 0.32 -31.24 47.82
N THR A 42 1.41 -31.94 48.14
CA THR A 42 1.79 -33.27 47.64
C THR A 42 1.74 -33.52 46.13
N VAL A 43 2.79 -33.13 45.42
CA VAL A 43 3.17 -33.77 44.15
C VAL A 43 3.74 -35.16 44.44
N ALA A 44 2.87 -36.16 44.43
CA ALA A 44 3.26 -37.56 44.23
C ALA A 44 3.32 -37.84 42.72
N PRO A 45 4.24 -38.71 42.23
CA PRO A 45 4.25 -39.09 40.82
C PRO A 45 2.95 -39.85 40.48
N PRO A 46 2.40 -39.68 39.25
CA PRO A 46 1.18 -40.38 38.85
C PRO A 46 1.44 -41.89 38.82
N SER A 47 0.90 -42.60 39.80
CA SER A 47 1.02 -44.05 39.89
C SER A 47 0.30 -44.70 38.71
N THR A 48 0.98 -45.61 38.03
CA THR A 48 0.44 -46.32 36.86
C THR A 48 -0.89 -47.00 37.23
N PRO A 49 -1.96 -46.86 36.43
CA PRO A 49 -3.21 -47.56 36.70
C PRO A 49 -2.97 -49.07 36.61
N LEU A 50 -3.02 -49.74 37.77
CA LEU A 50 -2.87 -51.19 37.86
C LEU A 50 -4.01 -51.86 37.08
N VAL A 51 -3.65 -52.64 36.06
CA VAL A 51 -4.60 -53.45 35.31
C VAL A 51 -5.05 -54.61 36.18
N ILE A 52 -6.20 -54.44 36.84
CA ILE A 52 -6.87 -55.52 37.54
C ILE A 52 -7.53 -56.42 36.48
N VAL A 53 -6.87 -57.53 36.15
CA VAL A 53 -7.44 -58.58 35.29
C VAL A 53 -8.51 -59.35 36.08
N PRO A 54 -9.74 -59.52 35.56
CA PRO A 54 -10.75 -60.37 36.20
C PRO A 54 -10.28 -61.82 36.31
N GLN A 55 -10.15 -62.34 37.52
CA GLN A 55 -9.72 -63.73 37.75
C GLN A 55 -10.81 -64.72 37.33
N GLY A 56 -10.45 -65.69 36.48
CA GLY A 56 -11.35 -66.75 35.99
C GLY A 56 -11.48 -66.87 34.47
N MET A 57 -10.87 -65.97 33.69
CA MET A 57 -10.83 -66.04 32.22
C MET A 57 -9.71 -66.97 31.74
N ASP A 58 -9.88 -67.64 30.60
CA ASP A 58 -8.80 -68.43 29.97
C ASP A 58 -7.70 -67.54 29.38
N GLU A 59 -6.52 -68.14 29.10
CA GLU A 59 -5.34 -67.40 28.62
C GLU A 59 -5.59 -66.68 27.28
N GLY A 60 -6.41 -67.27 26.39
CA GLY A 60 -6.76 -66.67 25.10
C GLY A 60 -7.60 -65.40 25.27
N THR A 61 -8.61 -65.45 26.15
CA THR A 61 -9.51 -64.33 26.44
C THR A 61 -8.82 -63.27 27.29
N GLN A 62 -7.89 -63.64 28.18
CA GLN A 62 -7.01 -62.68 28.87
C GLN A 62 -6.13 -61.92 27.88
N LEU A 63 -5.48 -62.62 26.93
CA LEU A 63 -4.67 -62.00 25.89
C LEU A 63 -5.50 -61.09 24.97
N GLU A 64 -6.74 -61.45 24.64
CA GLU A 64 -7.62 -60.59 23.85
C GLU A 64 -8.09 -59.36 24.63
N TYR A 65 -8.45 -59.52 25.91
CA TYR A 65 -8.78 -58.39 26.80
C TYR A 65 -7.59 -57.41 26.92
N MET A 66 -6.36 -57.91 27.06
CA MET A 66 -5.17 -57.07 27.06
C MET A 66 -4.91 -56.41 25.69
N ARG A 67 -5.15 -57.09 24.56
CA ARG A 67 -5.08 -56.47 23.21
C ARG A 67 -6.07 -55.33 23.05
N VAL A 68 -7.33 -55.54 23.45
CA VAL A 68 -8.37 -54.49 23.43
C VAL A 68 -7.97 -53.33 24.33
N GLN A 69 -7.51 -53.59 25.56
CA GLN A 69 -7.09 -52.53 26.47
C GLN A 69 -5.87 -51.74 25.97
N VAL A 70 -4.88 -52.39 25.34
CA VAL A 70 -3.73 -51.71 24.72
C VAL A 70 -4.17 -50.84 23.54
N LYS A 71 -5.13 -51.31 22.73
CA LYS A 71 -5.73 -50.53 21.63
C LYS A 71 -6.48 -49.30 22.18
N ASP A 72 -7.36 -49.50 23.15
CA ASP A 72 -8.09 -48.44 23.87
C ASP A 72 -7.15 -47.37 24.46
N LEU A 73 -6.05 -47.79 25.07
CA LEU A 73 -5.06 -46.89 25.66
C LEU A 73 -4.23 -46.16 24.60
N SER A 74 -3.96 -46.80 23.45
CA SER A 74 -3.27 -46.18 22.32
C SER A 74 -4.16 -45.15 21.60
N GLU A 75 -5.45 -45.45 21.39
CA GLU A 75 -6.43 -44.49 20.87
C GLU A 75 -6.59 -43.29 21.82
N LYS A 76 -6.68 -43.53 23.14
CA LYS A 76 -6.69 -42.45 24.15
C LYS A 76 -5.39 -41.64 24.15
N LEU A 77 -4.22 -42.28 24.03
CA LEU A 77 -2.93 -41.60 23.92
C LEU A 77 -2.88 -40.71 22.65
N GLU A 78 -3.41 -41.18 21.53
CA GLU A 78 -3.39 -40.43 20.27
C GLU A 78 -4.36 -39.24 20.29
N THR A 79 -5.56 -39.39 20.86
CA THR A 79 -6.44 -38.21 21.09
C THR A 79 -5.81 -37.18 22.04
N LEU A 80 -4.97 -37.61 23.00
CA LEU A 80 -4.19 -36.72 23.87
C LEU A 80 -2.91 -36.17 23.23
N ARG A 81 -2.47 -36.70 22.09
CA ARG A 81 -1.44 -36.10 21.22
C ARG A 81 -2.07 -35.05 20.31
N MET A 82 -3.17 -35.38 19.64
CA MET A 82 -3.93 -34.45 18.80
C MET A 82 -4.36 -33.21 19.57
N LYS A 83 -4.97 -33.36 20.75
CA LYS A 83 -5.32 -32.21 21.61
C LYS A 83 -4.12 -31.34 21.98
N ARG A 84 -2.97 -31.93 22.31
CA ARG A 84 -1.74 -31.16 22.58
C ARG A 84 -1.14 -30.48 21.35
N LYS A 85 -1.40 -30.99 20.14
CA LYS A 85 -1.05 -30.32 18.88
C LYS A 85 -1.98 -29.11 18.66
N GLU A 86 -3.29 -29.33 18.72
CA GLU A 86 -4.29 -28.26 18.60
C GLU A 86 -4.10 -27.15 19.65
N ASP A 87 -3.84 -27.50 20.92
CA ASP A 87 -3.68 -26.52 22.00
C ASP A 87 -2.37 -25.74 21.86
N ARG A 88 -1.34 -26.33 21.23
CA ARG A 88 -0.11 -25.62 20.84
C ARG A 88 -0.35 -24.67 19.67
N GLU A 89 -1.16 -25.08 18.71
CA GLU A 89 -1.56 -24.24 17.55
C GLU A 89 -2.39 -23.03 18.02
N LYS A 90 -3.41 -23.25 18.87
CA LYS A 90 -4.20 -22.19 19.53
C LYS A 90 -3.33 -21.21 20.34
N LEU A 91 -2.26 -21.70 20.98
CA LEU A 91 -1.35 -20.85 21.76
C LEU A 91 -0.49 -19.96 20.86
N VAL A 92 0.00 -20.47 19.72
CA VAL A 92 0.71 -19.68 18.70
C VAL A 92 -0.23 -18.67 18.02
N GLU A 93 -1.49 -19.04 17.76
CA GLU A 93 -2.52 -18.12 17.28
C GLU A 93 -2.81 -17.00 18.29
N TYR A 94 -2.88 -17.33 19.59
CA TYR A 94 -3.06 -16.35 20.66
C TYR A 94 -1.86 -15.39 20.78
N GLU A 95 -0.63 -15.89 20.66
CA GLU A 95 0.58 -15.05 20.64
C GLU A 95 0.59 -14.11 19.42
N ARG A 96 0.24 -14.61 18.23
CA ARG A 96 0.06 -13.79 17.01
C ARG A 96 -1.00 -12.70 17.21
N MET A 97 -2.17 -13.06 17.73
CA MET A 97 -3.26 -12.11 18.01
C MET A 97 -2.85 -11.06 19.07
N LYS A 98 -2.08 -11.47 20.09
CA LYS A 98 -1.54 -10.56 21.12
C LYS A 98 -0.56 -9.54 20.53
N VAL A 99 0.31 -9.93 19.60
CA VAL A 99 1.21 -9.00 18.88
C VAL A 99 0.40 -8.05 18.00
N GLN A 100 -0.61 -8.54 17.27
CA GLN A 100 -1.49 -7.69 16.47
C GLN A 100 -2.26 -6.66 17.33
N LEU A 101 -2.81 -7.08 18.47
CA LEU A 101 -3.47 -6.18 19.43
C LEU A 101 -2.51 -5.13 20.01
N HIS A 102 -1.25 -5.50 20.25
CA HIS A 102 -0.22 -4.56 20.73
C HIS A 102 0.07 -3.48 19.70
N GLY A 103 0.33 -3.85 18.44
CA GLY A 103 0.58 -2.91 17.34
C GLY A 103 -0.62 -2.02 17.03
N LEU A 104 -1.85 -2.55 17.08
CA LEU A 104 -3.08 -1.77 16.96
C LEU A 104 -3.25 -0.76 18.09
N ASN A 105 -2.86 -1.11 19.33
CA ASN A 105 -2.91 -0.20 20.45
C ASN A 105 -1.84 0.91 20.35
N GLU A 106 -0.64 0.60 19.86
CA GLU A 106 0.38 1.61 19.56
C GLU A 106 -0.01 2.55 18.41
N TYR A 107 -0.64 2.03 17.37
CA TYR A 107 -1.19 2.85 16.28
C TYR A 107 -2.30 3.78 16.80
N LYS A 108 -3.22 3.25 17.63
CA LYS A 108 -4.26 4.04 18.30
C LYS A 108 -3.67 5.15 19.17
N ASN A 109 -2.61 4.86 19.93
CA ASN A 109 -1.94 5.87 20.76
C ASN A 109 -1.28 6.95 19.89
N ARG A 110 -0.49 6.58 18.88
CA ARG A 110 0.11 7.54 17.93
C ARG A 110 -0.93 8.42 17.23
N ALA A 111 -2.06 7.84 16.80
CA ALA A 111 -3.17 8.59 16.21
C ALA A 111 -3.85 9.53 17.22
N HIS A 112 -3.93 9.14 18.49
CA HIS A 112 -4.46 9.98 19.58
C HIS A 112 -3.53 11.17 19.87
N ASP A 113 -2.22 10.95 19.91
CA ASP A 113 -1.24 11.99 20.20
C ASP A 113 -1.15 13.01 19.05
N VAL A 114 -1.17 12.55 17.80
CA VAL A 114 -1.31 13.42 16.61
C VAL A 114 -2.61 14.22 16.65
N ARG A 115 -3.72 13.62 17.12
CA ARG A 115 -5.00 14.34 17.29
C ARG A 115 -4.88 15.44 18.35
N LEU A 116 -4.24 15.17 19.50
CA LEU A 116 -4.01 16.18 20.55
C LEU A 116 -3.12 17.33 20.07
N ASP A 117 -2.10 17.04 19.25
CA ASP A 117 -1.25 18.08 18.63
C ASP A 117 -2.03 18.94 17.63
N LEU A 118 -2.91 18.33 16.82
CA LEU A 118 -3.80 19.06 15.91
C LEU A 118 -4.84 19.89 16.67
N GLU A 119 -5.45 19.35 17.73
CA GLU A 119 -6.35 20.08 18.62
C GLU A 119 -5.66 21.27 19.32
N ARG A 120 -4.34 21.16 19.62
CA ARG A 120 -3.55 22.27 20.17
C ARG A 120 -3.31 23.34 19.12
N LYS A 121 -2.81 22.97 17.94
CA LYS A 121 -2.57 23.89 16.81
C LYS A 121 -3.83 24.60 16.34
N LEU A 122 -4.98 23.92 16.39
CA LEU A 122 -6.28 24.54 16.09
C LEU A 122 -6.60 25.66 17.09
N ARG A 123 -6.50 25.41 18.40
CA ARG A 123 -6.71 26.42 19.44
C ARG A 123 -5.71 27.57 19.37
N GLU A 124 -4.45 27.31 19.04
CA GLU A 124 -3.44 28.34 18.80
C GLU A 124 -3.85 29.26 17.63
N LYS A 125 -4.40 28.70 16.54
CA LYS A 125 -4.91 29.48 15.40
C LYS A 125 -6.26 30.15 15.64
N GLU A 126 -7.13 29.58 16.46
CA GLU A 126 -8.34 30.25 16.93
C GLU A 126 -7.98 31.50 17.76
N GLN A 127 -7.01 31.39 18.69
CA GLN A 127 -6.51 32.51 19.49
C GLN A 127 -5.80 33.59 18.64
N GLU A 128 -5.03 33.21 17.61
CA GLU A 128 -4.46 34.18 16.66
C GLU A 128 -5.56 34.93 15.89
N VAL A 129 -6.62 34.25 15.46
CA VAL A 129 -7.74 34.86 14.72
C VAL A 129 -8.56 35.79 15.60
N ASP A 130 -8.82 35.42 16.86
CA ASP A 130 -9.53 36.27 17.81
C ASP A 130 -8.69 37.49 18.23
N GLY A 131 -7.38 37.32 18.46
CA GLY A 131 -6.47 38.46 18.70
C GLY A 131 -6.37 39.42 17.51
N LEU A 132 -6.37 38.91 16.27
CA LEU A 132 -6.44 39.73 15.06
C LEU A 132 -7.80 40.42 14.88
N ARG A 133 -8.89 39.80 15.36
CA ARG A 133 -10.22 40.43 15.44
C ARG A 133 -10.22 41.59 16.42
N GLU A 134 -9.80 41.35 17.66
CA GLU A 134 -9.76 42.37 18.72
C GLU A 134 -8.88 43.56 18.29
N TRP A 135 -7.71 43.29 17.71
CA TRP A 135 -6.85 44.34 17.15
C TRP A 135 -7.53 45.12 16.03
N LYS A 136 -8.25 44.45 15.12
CA LYS A 136 -8.97 45.12 14.03
C LYS A 136 -10.15 45.94 14.53
N GLU A 137 -10.91 45.44 15.51
CA GLU A 137 -12.06 46.13 16.10
C GLU A 137 -11.56 47.36 16.88
N SER A 138 -10.52 47.23 17.71
CA SER A 138 -9.83 48.37 18.35
C SER A 138 -9.29 49.39 17.34
N LYS A 139 -8.63 48.95 16.24
CA LYS A 139 -8.15 49.86 15.20
C LYS A 139 -9.29 50.56 14.45
N SER A 140 -10.45 49.90 14.32
CA SER A 140 -11.66 50.51 13.75
C SER A 140 -12.28 51.55 14.70
N GLU A 141 -12.24 51.32 16.01
CA GLU A 141 -12.67 52.30 17.01
C GLU A 141 -11.71 53.50 17.05
N GLU A 142 -10.39 53.31 16.98
CA GLU A 142 -9.42 54.42 16.84
C GLU A 142 -9.70 55.27 15.60
N LEU A 143 -9.99 54.63 14.46
CA LEU A 143 -10.34 55.33 13.21
C LEU A 143 -11.68 56.07 13.31
N MET A 144 -12.69 55.49 13.96
CA MET A 144 -13.97 56.17 14.21
C MET A 144 -13.78 57.37 15.14
N ASN A 145 -13.11 57.21 16.28
CA ASN A 145 -12.82 58.31 17.19
C ASN A 145 -12.01 59.44 16.51
N SER A 146 -11.09 59.09 15.61
CA SER A 146 -10.34 60.08 14.82
C SER A 146 -11.20 60.76 13.74
N ASN A 147 -12.20 60.07 13.19
CA ASN A 147 -13.18 60.66 12.26
C ASN A 147 -14.10 61.63 12.99
N ASP A 148 -14.67 61.22 14.12
CA ASP A 148 -15.58 62.03 14.94
C ASP A 148 -14.89 63.30 15.45
N GLN A 149 -13.59 63.23 15.81
CA GLN A 149 -12.77 64.40 16.12
C GLN A 149 -12.57 65.33 14.91
N MET A 150 -12.45 64.78 13.70
CA MET A 150 -12.29 65.55 12.48
C MET A 150 -13.61 66.19 12.01
N GLU A 151 -14.75 65.52 12.22
CA GLU A 151 -16.08 66.10 12.02
C GLU A 151 -16.33 67.25 13.01
N MET A 152 -16.03 67.06 14.30
CA MET A 152 -16.11 68.12 15.32
C MET A 152 -15.23 69.34 14.98
N MET A 153 -13.97 69.14 14.57
CA MET A 153 -13.09 70.24 14.13
C MET A 153 -13.57 70.91 12.84
N THR A 154 -14.24 70.18 11.95
CA THR A 154 -14.84 70.75 10.74
C THR A 154 -16.03 71.64 11.10
N LEU A 155 -16.89 71.18 12.02
CA LEU A 155 -18.06 71.92 12.49
C LEU A 155 -17.64 73.17 13.29
N ASP A 156 -16.63 73.09 14.16
CA ASP A 156 -16.06 74.26 14.85
C ASP A 156 -15.44 75.27 13.86
N LYS A 157 -14.86 74.80 12.74
CA LYS A 157 -14.36 75.65 11.65
C LYS A 157 -15.51 76.35 10.91
N GLU A 158 -16.53 75.63 10.50
CA GLU A 158 -17.72 76.20 9.81
C GLU A 158 -18.42 77.24 10.71
N MET A 159 -18.57 76.95 12.00
CA MET A 159 -19.09 77.87 13.03
C MET A 159 -18.16 79.06 13.35
N ALA A 160 -16.91 79.05 12.89
CA ALA A 160 -15.98 80.17 12.98
C ALA A 160 -15.98 81.00 11.68
N GLU A 161 -16.11 80.36 10.52
CA GLU A 161 -16.27 81.02 9.22
C GLU A 161 -17.61 81.77 9.15
N GLU A 162 -18.74 81.16 9.53
CA GLU A 162 -20.05 81.85 9.56
C GLU A 162 -20.03 83.09 10.48
N ARG A 163 -19.30 83.03 11.60
CA ARG A 163 -19.12 84.19 12.49
C ARG A 163 -18.20 85.26 11.91
N ALA A 164 -17.20 84.87 11.11
CA ALA A 164 -16.32 85.82 10.43
C ALA A 164 -17.10 86.55 9.33
N ASP A 165 -17.90 85.83 8.55
CA ASP A 165 -18.78 86.37 7.52
C ASP A 165 -19.83 87.33 8.13
N GLN A 166 -20.54 86.91 9.19
CA GLN A 166 -21.48 87.78 9.92
C GLN A 166 -20.81 89.06 10.47
N LEU A 167 -19.58 88.97 10.96
CA LEU A 167 -18.83 90.16 11.41
C LEU A 167 -18.42 91.05 10.22
N GLN A 168 -18.01 90.47 9.10
CA GLN A 168 -17.68 91.22 7.89
C GLN A 168 -18.90 91.95 7.32
N ASP A 169 -20.06 91.29 7.24
CA ASP A 169 -21.34 91.91 6.85
C ASP A 169 -21.63 93.14 7.72
N THR A 170 -21.52 93.03 9.05
CA THR A 170 -21.75 94.19 9.94
C THR A 170 -20.73 95.31 9.76
N VAL A 171 -19.50 95.00 9.34
CA VAL A 171 -18.47 96.01 9.04
C VAL A 171 -18.76 96.72 7.71
N GLU A 172 -19.26 96.01 6.69
CA GLU A 172 -19.68 96.60 5.41
C GLU A 172 -20.97 97.43 5.57
N GLU A 173 -21.91 96.96 6.40
CA GLU A 173 -23.08 97.73 6.87
C GLU A 173 -22.71 99.00 7.65
N LEU A 174 -21.56 99.04 8.35
CA LEU A 174 -21.11 100.24 9.06
C LEU A 174 -20.33 101.19 8.17
N LYS A 175 -19.51 100.67 7.23
CA LYS A 175 -18.80 101.49 6.22
C LYS A 175 -19.77 102.28 5.36
N THR A 176 -20.78 101.62 4.80
CA THR A 176 -21.82 102.27 3.96
C THR A 176 -22.53 103.40 4.70
N LYS A 177 -22.91 103.20 5.97
CA LYS A 177 -23.51 104.25 6.80
C LYS A 177 -22.55 105.41 7.11
N CYS A 178 -21.24 105.17 7.19
CA CYS A 178 -20.24 106.24 7.28
C CYS A 178 -20.10 107.01 5.96
N GLU A 179 -20.05 106.32 4.82
CA GLU A 179 -19.98 106.91 3.48
C GLU A 179 -21.20 107.81 3.18
N GLU A 180 -22.41 107.39 3.59
CA GLU A 180 -23.63 108.20 3.55
C GLU A 180 -23.49 109.49 4.38
N LEU A 181 -23.04 109.39 5.63
CA LEU A 181 -22.87 110.54 6.53
C LEU A 181 -21.75 111.49 6.08
N GLU A 182 -20.69 110.99 5.46
CA GLU A 182 -19.63 111.81 4.88
C GLU A 182 -20.13 112.59 3.64
N ALA A 183 -21.00 112.00 2.82
CA ALA A 183 -21.64 112.67 1.71
C ALA A 183 -22.61 113.79 2.16
N ASP A 184 -23.46 113.53 3.16
CA ASP A 184 -24.33 114.55 3.76
C ASP A 184 -23.53 115.75 4.31
N LEU A 185 -22.40 115.47 4.99
CA LEU A 185 -21.51 116.51 5.51
C LEU A 185 -20.77 117.29 4.41
N ALA A 186 -20.54 116.70 3.24
CA ALA A 186 -19.99 117.40 2.08
C ALA A 186 -21.00 118.42 1.51
N ILE A 187 -22.25 118.00 1.32
CA ILE A 187 -23.34 118.86 0.81
C ILE A 187 -23.55 120.07 1.73
N LEU A 188 -23.65 119.85 3.05
CA LEU A 188 -23.84 120.93 4.02
C LEU A 188 -22.68 121.94 4.07
N ARG A 189 -21.47 121.54 3.67
CA ARG A 189 -20.32 122.45 3.55
C ARG A 189 -20.42 123.30 2.28
N GLU A 190 -20.76 122.69 1.14
CA GLU A 190 -20.91 123.41 -0.13
C GLU A 190 -22.07 124.43 -0.08
N GLU A 191 -23.17 124.10 0.60
CA GLU A 191 -24.25 125.06 0.87
C GLU A 191 -23.78 126.27 1.70
N MET A 192 -22.97 126.05 2.74
CA MET A 192 -22.44 127.14 3.59
C MET A 192 -21.42 128.04 2.87
N GLU A 193 -20.62 127.53 1.93
CA GLU A 193 -19.69 128.35 1.16
C GLU A 193 -20.40 129.21 0.08
N SER A 194 -21.65 128.91 -0.27
CA SER A 194 -22.41 129.63 -1.30
C SER A 194 -22.99 130.98 -0.86
N GLY A 195 -23.05 131.28 0.44
CA GLY A 195 -23.97 132.29 0.99
C GLY A 195 -23.36 133.46 1.79
N GLY A 196 -22.76 134.45 1.13
CA GLY A 196 -22.50 135.76 1.78
C GLY A 196 -21.61 136.75 1.03
N SER A 197 -22.18 137.87 0.55
CA SER A 197 -21.40 138.94 -0.10
C SER A 197 -22.06 140.33 -0.02
N GLY A 198 -21.22 141.36 0.23
CA GLY A 198 -21.58 142.79 0.17
C GLY A 198 -22.28 143.38 1.41
N ASN A 199 -22.34 144.70 1.59
CA ASN A 199 -21.57 145.80 0.99
C ASN A 199 -21.71 147.07 1.88
N GLY A 200 -20.83 148.09 1.79
CA GLY A 200 -21.00 149.34 2.56
C GLY A 200 -19.87 150.37 2.46
N GLU A 201 -20.14 151.53 1.85
CA GLU A 201 -19.16 152.58 1.55
C GLU A 201 -19.15 153.77 2.55
N GLY A 202 -18.06 154.55 2.52
CA GLY A 202 -17.98 155.91 3.08
C GLY A 202 -17.46 156.03 4.52
N THR A 203 -16.84 157.14 4.95
CA THR A 203 -16.26 158.27 4.19
C THR A 203 -14.98 158.77 4.89
N LYS A 204 -14.04 159.27 4.07
CA LYS A 204 -12.82 160.11 4.31
C LYS A 204 -12.52 160.64 5.73
N GLY A 205 -11.23 160.86 6.01
CA GLY A 205 -10.80 161.78 7.07
C GLY A 205 -9.45 161.36 7.66
N ASN A 206 -9.49 160.74 8.84
CA ASN A 206 -8.35 160.05 9.45
C ASN A 206 -8.62 158.53 9.62
N SER A 207 -9.80 158.07 9.18
CA SER A 207 -10.25 156.68 9.33
C SER A 207 -9.62 155.72 8.32
N VAL A 208 -8.90 156.17 7.28
CA VAL A 208 -8.33 155.26 6.26
C VAL A 208 -7.14 154.50 6.82
N GLN A 209 -6.16 155.17 7.45
CA GLN A 209 -5.08 154.46 8.15
C GLN A 209 -5.62 153.59 9.28
N MET A 210 -6.59 154.06 10.07
CA MET A 210 -7.18 153.24 11.14
C MET A 210 -7.95 152.03 10.60
N LYS A 211 -8.79 152.16 9.56
CA LYS A 211 -9.49 151.01 8.93
C LYS A 211 -8.54 150.10 8.17
N GLN A 212 -7.44 150.61 7.61
CA GLN A 212 -6.42 149.80 6.94
C GLN A 212 -5.60 149.00 7.97
N ILE A 213 -5.22 149.61 9.10
CA ILE A 213 -4.59 148.93 10.24
C ILE A 213 -5.57 147.95 10.91
N MET A 214 -6.85 148.30 11.06
CA MET A 214 -7.86 147.37 11.58
C MET A 214 -8.13 146.22 10.61
N SER A 215 -8.22 146.46 9.29
CA SER A 215 -8.38 145.41 8.28
C SER A 215 -7.13 144.54 8.13
N GLN A 216 -5.92 145.10 8.30
CA GLN A 216 -4.68 144.34 8.43
C GLN A 216 -4.68 143.51 9.71
N ASN A 217 -5.09 144.07 10.85
CA ASN A 217 -5.23 143.32 12.11
C ASN A 217 -6.31 142.24 12.03
N GLU A 218 -7.41 142.46 11.32
CA GLU A 218 -8.47 141.46 11.14
C GLU A 218 -8.02 140.36 10.17
N ARG A 219 -7.35 140.71 9.07
CA ARG A 219 -6.68 139.70 8.21
C ARG A 219 -5.56 138.96 8.93
N LEU A 220 -4.86 139.59 9.88
CA LEU A 220 -3.89 138.92 10.74
C LEU A 220 -4.59 138.00 11.76
N ARG A 221 -5.76 138.37 12.30
CA ARG A 221 -6.59 137.49 13.13
C ARG A 221 -7.13 136.31 12.34
N GLU A 222 -7.72 136.55 11.16
CA GLU A 222 -8.17 135.49 10.25
C GLU A 222 -7.03 134.58 9.81
N ALA A 223 -5.84 135.14 9.51
CA ALA A 223 -4.67 134.35 9.19
C ALA A 223 -4.12 133.58 10.39
N LEU A 224 -4.17 134.13 11.61
CA LEU A 224 -3.80 133.43 12.85
C LEU A 224 -4.82 132.34 13.23
N ILE A 225 -6.12 132.55 12.97
CA ILE A 225 -7.17 131.54 13.14
C ILE A 225 -6.98 130.44 12.10
N LYS A 226 -6.81 130.77 10.82
CA LYS A 226 -6.52 129.79 9.77
C LYS A 226 -5.20 129.05 10.00
N LEU A 227 -4.16 129.71 10.53
CA LEU A 227 -2.92 129.04 10.95
C LEU A 227 -3.14 128.13 12.16
N ARG A 228 -3.91 128.55 13.17
CA ARG A 228 -4.30 127.71 14.31
C ARG A 228 -5.06 126.47 13.84
N ASP A 229 -6.00 126.64 12.91
CA ASP A 229 -6.90 125.58 12.46
C ASP A 229 -6.20 124.62 11.50
N VAL A 230 -5.37 125.12 10.58
CA VAL A 230 -4.48 124.29 9.76
C VAL A 230 -3.45 123.56 10.63
N ASN A 231 -2.88 124.20 11.66
CA ASN A 231 -1.97 123.53 12.60
C ASN A 231 -2.70 122.53 13.51
N GLY A 232 -3.99 122.77 13.83
CA GLY A 232 -4.85 121.84 14.55
C GLY A 232 -5.11 120.59 13.72
N ASN A 233 -5.64 120.78 12.51
CA ASN A 233 -5.88 119.70 11.55
C ASN A 233 -4.61 118.91 11.25
N ALA A 234 -3.46 119.57 11.01
CA ALA A 234 -2.19 118.89 10.78
C ALA A 234 -1.68 118.12 12.02
N MET A 235 -2.02 118.55 13.24
CA MET A 235 -1.71 117.80 14.47
C MET A 235 -2.65 116.61 14.67
N GLU A 236 -3.94 116.73 14.31
CA GLU A 236 -4.91 115.64 14.33
C GLU A 236 -4.62 114.59 13.24
N GLU A 237 -4.27 115.02 12.03
CA GLU A 237 -3.79 114.18 10.93
C GLU A 237 -2.48 113.46 11.31
N LYS A 238 -1.53 114.16 11.93
CA LYS A 238 -0.34 113.52 12.50
C LYS A 238 -0.71 112.47 13.57
N LEU A 239 -1.66 112.77 14.45
CA LEU A 239 -2.11 111.84 15.49
C LEU A 239 -2.90 110.65 14.93
N SER A 240 -3.58 110.77 13.79
CA SER A 240 -4.21 109.63 13.11
C SER A 240 -3.15 108.79 12.39
N ALA A 241 -2.18 109.41 11.72
CA ALA A 241 -1.06 108.74 11.09
C ALA A 241 -0.16 108.01 12.11
N ASP A 242 0.14 108.61 13.27
CA ASP A 242 0.90 107.96 14.35
C ASP A 242 0.15 106.70 14.85
N LYS A 243 -1.18 106.77 15.05
CA LYS A 243 -1.99 105.61 15.45
C LYS A 243 -2.00 104.50 14.41
N GLU A 244 -2.16 104.85 13.14
CA GLU A 244 -2.15 103.90 12.03
C GLU A 244 -0.77 103.24 11.87
N LEU A 245 0.31 103.99 12.10
CA LEU A 245 1.67 103.48 12.11
C LEU A 245 1.90 102.49 13.27
N GLU A 246 1.35 102.74 14.46
CA GLU A 246 1.35 101.75 15.56
C GLU A 246 0.44 100.53 15.27
N ARG A 247 -0.71 100.68 14.60
CA ARG A 247 -1.55 99.55 14.14
C ARG A 247 -0.77 98.65 13.18
N LEU A 248 -0.19 99.25 12.15
CA LEU A 248 0.62 98.55 11.14
C LEU A 248 1.89 97.91 11.74
N LYS A 249 2.51 98.53 12.76
CA LYS A 249 3.58 97.89 13.54
C LYS A 249 3.07 96.64 14.28
N GLY A 250 1.93 96.72 14.94
CA GLY A 250 1.32 95.59 15.65
C GLY A 250 1.04 94.42 14.73
N GLU A 251 0.43 94.69 13.57
CA GLU A 251 0.13 93.68 12.55
C GLU A 251 1.40 93.09 11.92
N ASN A 252 2.42 93.91 11.65
CA ASN A 252 3.70 93.42 11.12
C ASN A 252 4.46 92.56 12.15
N MET A 253 4.39 92.90 13.45
CA MET A 253 4.91 92.06 14.53
C MET A 253 4.17 90.72 14.65
N GLU A 254 2.84 90.71 14.48
CA GLU A 254 2.05 89.49 14.50
C GLU A 254 2.28 88.61 13.26
N LEU A 255 2.44 89.22 12.07
CA LEU A 255 2.83 88.53 10.85
C LEU A 255 4.23 87.90 10.98
N LEU A 256 5.18 88.59 11.62
CA LEU A 256 6.50 88.02 11.95
C LEU A 256 6.37 86.83 12.91
N ARG A 257 5.60 86.97 14.00
CA ARG A 257 5.35 85.90 14.98
C ARG A 257 4.71 84.66 14.34
N MET A 258 3.75 84.87 13.43
CA MET A 258 3.12 83.79 12.66
C MET A 258 4.09 83.20 11.63
N GLY A 259 4.94 84.00 10.99
CA GLY A 259 6.01 83.53 10.10
C GLY A 259 7.03 82.64 10.82
N GLU A 260 7.46 83.01 12.03
CA GLU A 260 8.33 82.18 12.87
C GLU A 260 7.66 80.86 13.28
N LEU A 261 6.38 80.90 13.66
CA LEU A 261 5.61 79.69 13.96
C LEU A 261 5.48 78.75 12.76
N TRP A 262 5.13 79.28 11.58
CA TRP A 262 5.04 78.45 10.37
C TRP A 262 6.39 77.91 9.93
N LYS A 263 7.46 78.72 10.02
CA LYS A 263 8.83 78.27 9.75
C LYS A 263 9.23 77.11 10.67
N LYS A 264 8.98 77.22 11.99
CA LYS A 264 9.22 76.12 12.91
C LYS A 264 8.36 74.89 12.58
N LYS A 265 7.09 75.08 12.25
CA LYS A 265 6.17 73.97 11.90
C LYS A 265 6.60 73.24 10.62
N VAL A 266 7.21 73.96 9.68
CA VAL A 266 7.91 73.37 8.52
C VAL A 266 9.14 72.58 8.97
N GLU A 267 10.05 73.16 9.77
CA GLU A 267 11.25 72.49 10.29
C GLU A 267 10.92 71.20 11.08
N ASP A 268 9.91 71.26 11.97
CA ASP A 268 9.39 70.11 12.72
C ASP A 268 8.86 69.01 11.76
N SER A 269 8.20 69.40 10.66
CA SER A 269 7.67 68.47 9.64
C SER A 269 8.75 67.90 8.71
N GLU A 270 9.78 68.68 8.36
CA GLU A 270 10.94 68.24 7.58
C GLU A 270 11.77 67.23 8.38
N GLY A 271 11.94 67.47 9.69
CA GLY A 271 12.53 66.49 10.61
C GLY A 271 11.73 65.19 10.69
N ALA A 272 10.41 65.27 10.76
CA ALA A 272 9.54 64.08 10.73
C ALA A 272 9.65 63.30 9.40
N ILE A 273 9.70 64.01 8.27
CA ILE A 273 9.92 63.41 6.93
C ILE A 273 11.30 62.76 6.84
N MET A 274 12.34 63.35 7.44
CA MET A 274 13.69 62.78 7.45
C MET A 274 13.74 61.49 8.27
N ASN A 275 13.17 61.49 9.48
CA ASN A 275 13.07 60.30 10.33
C ASN A 275 12.28 59.15 9.64
N LEU A 276 11.23 59.47 8.90
CA LEU A 276 10.46 58.48 8.12
C LEU A 276 11.25 57.93 6.92
N LYS A 277 12.10 58.74 6.27
CA LYS A 277 13.02 58.26 5.23
C LYS A 277 14.07 57.33 5.80
N GLU A 278 14.71 57.69 6.92
CA GLU A 278 15.70 56.82 7.58
C GLU A 278 15.09 55.48 8.01
N GLN A 279 13.81 55.44 8.41
CA GLN A 279 13.09 54.18 8.66
C GLN A 279 12.86 53.38 7.38
N VAL A 280 12.44 54.00 6.28
CA VAL A 280 12.26 53.32 4.99
C VAL A 280 13.59 52.77 4.46
N ASP A 281 14.68 53.55 4.54
CA ASP A 281 16.02 53.14 4.12
C ASP A 281 16.54 51.96 4.99
N ALA A 282 16.22 51.96 6.30
CA ALA A 282 16.52 50.83 7.19
C ALA A 282 15.68 49.58 6.88
N PHE A 283 14.41 49.74 6.50
CA PHE A 283 13.58 48.62 6.04
C PHE A 283 14.10 48.02 4.72
N LEU A 284 14.47 48.87 3.75
CA LEU A 284 15.09 48.42 2.48
C LEU A 284 16.43 47.71 2.74
N ALA A 285 17.27 48.21 3.63
CA ALA A 285 18.50 47.52 4.04
C ALA A 285 18.25 46.19 4.77
N SER A 286 17.07 46.01 5.37
CA SER A 286 16.65 44.72 5.94
C SER A 286 16.10 43.74 4.90
N GLU A 287 15.61 44.23 3.75
CA GLU A 287 15.07 43.42 2.65
C GLU A 287 16.16 42.50 2.06
N ASP A 288 17.36 43.03 1.80
CA ASP A 288 18.53 42.24 1.37
C ASP A 288 18.86 41.09 2.35
N VAL A 289 18.75 41.35 3.65
CA VAL A 289 19.01 40.36 4.71
C VAL A 289 17.92 39.30 4.75
N ILE A 290 16.65 39.71 4.61
CA ILE A 290 15.49 38.82 4.55
C ILE A 290 15.55 37.95 3.29
N GLN A 291 15.91 38.50 2.13
CA GLN A 291 16.07 37.77 0.88
C GLN A 291 17.16 36.70 1.01
N HIS A 292 18.36 37.07 1.46
CA HIS A 292 19.48 36.13 1.63
C HIS A 292 19.22 35.07 2.73
N LEU A 293 18.39 35.35 3.74
CA LEU A 293 17.89 34.35 4.69
C LEU A 293 16.83 33.43 4.05
N THR A 294 15.97 33.97 3.19
CA THR A 294 14.94 33.22 2.46
C THR A 294 15.57 32.27 1.44
N ASP A 295 16.54 32.74 0.65
CA ASP A 295 17.32 31.92 -0.30
C ASP A 295 18.04 30.77 0.43
N LYS A 296 18.56 31.04 1.63
CA LYS A 296 19.19 30.02 2.47
C LYS A 296 18.20 29.00 3.03
N ASN A 297 17.01 29.43 3.48
CA ASN A 297 15.97 28.50 3.90
C ASN A 297 15.52 27.63 2.73
N LEU A 298 15.21 28.22 1.56
CA LEU A 298 14.85 27.48 0.35
C LEU A 298 15.92 26.46 -0.05
N HIS A 299 17.20 26.86 -0.07
CA HIS A 299 18.29 25.93 -0.38
C HIS A 299 18.46 24.81 0.68
N MET A 300 18.23 25.11 1.96
CA MET A 300 18.25 24.08 3.02
C MET A 300 17.03 23.14 2.91
N GLU A 301 15.85 23.65 2.59
CA GLU A 301 14.64 22.84 2.35
C GLU A 301 14.79 21.94 1.12
N GLU A 302 15.36 22.44 0.02
CA GLU A 302 15.71 21.62 -1.15
C GLU A 302 16.71 20.52 -0.80
N LYS A 303 17.74 20.84 0.00
CA LYS A 303 18.73 19.87 0.44
C LYS A 303 18.18 18.84 1.41
N ILE A 304 17.30 19.23 2.33
CA ILE A 304 16.57 18.32 3.22
C ILE A 304 15.71 17.38 2.38
N ARG A 305 14.89 17.92 1.47
CA ARG A 305 14.03 17.14 0.57
C ARG A 305 14.83 16.15 -0.31
N GLY A 306 16.02 16.56 -0.77
CA GLY A 306 16.93 15.67 -1.50
C GLY A 306 17.46 14.51 -0.65
N LEU A 307 17.86 14.79 0.60
CA LEU A 307 18.32 13.77 1.56
C LEU A 307 17.17 12.88 2.06
N GLU A 308 15.94 13.39 2.12
CA GLU A 308 14.73 12.62 2.43
C GLU A 308 14.39 11.61 1.33
N LEU A 309 14.51 12.01 0.05
CA LEU A 309 14.37 11.12 -1.11
C LEU A 309 15.50 10.07 -1.17
N GLU A 310 16.76 10.48 -0.99
CA GLU A 310 17.91 9.55 -0.92
C GLU A 310 17.74 8.54 0.23
N LYS A 311 17.18 8.97 1.37
CA LYS A 311 16.82 8.08 2.47
C LYS A 311 15.68 7.12 2.13
N GLU A 312 14.63 7.56 1.43
CA GLU A 312 13.53 6.70 1.00
C GLU A 312 14.02 5.62 0.02
N ASP A 313 14.82 5.98 -0.98
CA ASP A 313 15.48 5.04 -1.89
C ASP A 313 16.36 4.01 -1.13
N LEU A 314 17.13 4.46 -0.13
CA LEU A 314 17.97 3.57 0.70
C LEU A 314 17.15 2.66 1.63
N GLU A 315 16.00 3.10 2.14
CA GLU A 315 15.10 2.27 2.93
C GLU A 315 14.40 1.21 2.07
N VAL A 316 14.00 1.54 0.83
CA VAL A 316 13.50 0.57 -0.16
C VAL A 316 14.58 -0.47 -0.51
N MET A 317 15.81 -0.03 -0.76
CA MET A 317 16.93 -0.94 -1.02
C MET A 317 17.20 -1.90 0.16
N ARG A 318 17.19 -1.39 1.41
CA ARG A 318 17.31 -2.23 2.61
C ARG A 318 16.19 -3.28 2.70
N ASP A 319 14.95 -2.88 2.43
CA ASP A 319 13.81 -3.79 2.55
C ASP A 319 13.82 -4.87 1.44
N MET A 320 14.44 -4.59 0.29
CA MET A 320 14.76 -5.59 -0.72
C MET A 320 15.89 -6.53 -0.29
N ASP A 321 16.97 -6.00 0.30
CA ASP A 321 18.08 -6.81 0.84
C ASP A 321 17.60 -7.74 1.98
N GLU A 322 16.69 -7.29 2.84
CA GLU A 322 16.10 -8.11 3.92
C GLU A 322 15.23 -9.25 3.36
N GLN A 323 14.41 -8.97 2.33
CA GLN A 323 13.65 -10.01 1.60
C GLN A 323 14.57 -11.05 0.96
N ILE A 324 15.63 -10.60 0.26
CA ILE A 324 16.62 -11.48 -0.37
C ILE A 324 17.35 -12.34 0.69
N ALA A 325 17.66 -11.78 1.87
CA ALA A 325 18.30 -12.53 2.95
C ALA A 325 17.40 -13.63 3.53
N ASP A 326 16.10 -13.37 3.73
CA ASP A 326 15.16 -14.38 4.21
C ASP A 326 14.84 -15.45 3.15
N GLU A 327 14.77 -15.10 1.86
CA GLU A 327 14.69 -16.08 0.77
C GLU A 327 15.91 -17.00 0.73
N GLN A 328 17.13 -16.44 0.77
CA GLN A 328 18.37 -17.22 0.80
C GLN A 328 18.43 -18.19 1.99
N LYS A 329 17.95 -17.76 3.15
CA LYS A 329 17.91 -18.52 4.40
C LYS A 329 16.91 -19.68 4.37
N GLU A 330 15.73 -19.52 3.77
CA GLU A 330 14.80 -20.63 3.54
C GLU A 330 15.30 -21.59 2.45
N VAL A 331 16.00 -21.11 1.41
CA VAL A 331 16.70 -21.97 0.43
C VAL A 331 17.82 -22.77 1.10
N GLU A 332 18.68 -22.15 1.92
CA GLU A 332 19.76 -22.83 2.66
C GLU A 332 19.19 -23.93 3.57
N LYS A 333 18.11 -23.62 4.29
CA LYS A 333 17.35 -24.55 5.14
C LYS A 333 16.75 -25.71 4.33
N SER A 334 16.21 -25.45 3.14
CA SER A 334 15.72 -26.50 2.23
C SER A 334 16.85 -27.44 1.80
N LEU A 335 18.00 -26.89 1.39
CA LEU A 335 19.18 -27.68 1.01
C LEU A 335 19.77 -28.48 2.18
N ARG A 336 19.75 -27.92 3.41
CA ARG A 336 20.12 -28.65 4.64
C ARG A 336 19.20 -29.85 4.88
N ASN A 337 17.89 -29.66 4.77
CA ASN A 337 16.91 -30.76 4.90
C ASN A 337 17.13 -31.85 3.84
N GLU A 338 17.46 -31.49 2.60
CA GLU A 338 17.77 -32.45 1.53
C GLU A 338 19.08 -33.22 1.81
N ILE A 339 20.11 -32.54 2.30
CA ILE A 339 21.36 -33.15 2.73
C ILE A 339 21.12 -34.13 3.90
N GLU A 340 20.31 -33.77 4.89
CA GLU A 340 19.93 -34.67 5.99
C GLU A 340 19.14 -35.89 5.49
N ALA A 341 18.19 -35.72 4.57
CA ALA A 341 17.46 -36.83 3.95
C ALA A 341 18.38 -37.76 3.14
N MET A 342 19.34 -37.22 2.38
CA MET A 342 20.37 -38.01 1.69
C MET A 342 21.27 -38.76 2.69
N GLN A 343 21.66 -38.15 3.80
CA GLN A 343 22.45 -38.81 4.84
C GLN A 343 21.68 -39.96 5.51
N VAL A 344 20.38 -39.82 5.74
CA VAL A 344 19.53 -40.93 6.23
C VAL A 344 19.52 -42.09 5.22
N SER A 345 19.26 -41.80 3.94
CA SER A 345 19.26 -42.81 2.86
C SER A 345 20.61 -43.53 2.73
N ILE A 346 21.72 -42.81 2.80
CA ILE A 346 23.08 -43.38 2.80
C ILE A 346 23.29 -44.31 4.00
N ASN A 347 22.83 -43.92 5.20
CA ASN A 347 22.94 -44.75 6.39
C ASN A 347 22.09 -46.03 6.31
N GLU A 348 20.88 -45.96 5.75
CA GLU A 348 20.04 -47.14 5.50
C GLU A 348 20.68 -48.10 4.49
N LEU A 349 21.23 -47.57 3.38
CA LEU A 349 21.95 -48.37 2.38
C LEU A 349 23.20 -49.03 2.96
N LEU A 350 24.00 -48.32 3.76
CA LEU A 350 25.17 -48.86 4.45
C LEU A 350 24.80 -49.91 5.50
N LEU A 351 23.67 -49.77 6.20
CA LEU A 351 23.17 -50.80 7.12
C LEU A 351 22.74 -52.06 6.34
N ARG A 352 22.01 -51.87 5.24
CA ARG A 352 21.57 -52.97 4.37
C ARG A 352 22.75 -53.73 3.77
N GLN A 353 23.77 -53.02 3.27
CA GLN A 353 25.00 -53.62 2.77
C GLN A 353 25.65 -54.54 3.81
N ARG A 354 25.79 -54.11 5.08
CA ARG A 354 26.36 -54.95 6.15
C ARG A 354 25.53 -56.20 6.44
N LEU A 355 24.20 -56.13 6.30
CA LEU A 355 23.31 -57.28 6.48
C LEU A 355 23.49 -58.28 5.31
N ASP A 356 23.54 -57.78 4.07
CA ASP A 356 23.75 -58.61 2.87
C ASP A 356 25.17 -59.22 2.85
N GLU A 357 26.20 -58.49 3.32
CA GLU A 357 27.56 -58.99 3.56
C GLU A 357 27.59 -60.09 4.62
N SER A 358 26.92 -59.90 5.76
CA SER A 358 26.82 -60.91 6.82
C SER A 358 26.13 -62.18 6.34
N HIS A 359 25.04 -62.05 5.57
CA HIS A 359 24.34 -63.17 4.95
C HIS A 359 25.22 -63.88 3.90
N SER A 360 25.98 -63.14 3.09
CA SER A 360 26.95 -63.70 2.14
C SER A 360 28.03 -64.55 2.83
N LEU A 361 28.55 -64.09 3.98
CA LEU A 361 29.49 -64.88 4.80
C LEU A 361 28.84 -66.16 5.36
N GLN A 362 27.60 -66.09 5.85
CA GLN A 362 26.86 -67.28 6.33
C GLN A 362 26.60 -68.30 5.20
N LEU A 363 26.33 -67.83 3.98
CA LEU A 363 26.20 -68.68 2.79
C LEU A 363 27.55 -69.30 2.39
N SER A 364 28.66 -68.55 2.47
CA SER A 364 30.02 -69.04 2.22
C SER A 364 30.39 -70.18 3.19
N ASP A 365 30.20 -69.97 4.50
CA ASP A 365 30.38 -71.00 5.53
C ASP A 365 29.52 -72.25 5.27
N THR A 366 28.31 -72.06 4.78
CA THR A 366 27.37 -73.14 4.44
C THR A 366 27.83 -73.90 3.19
N ILE A 367 28.35 -73.21 2.17
CA ILE A 367 28.98 -73.82 0.99
C ILE A 367 30.23 -74.60 1.38
N ILE A 368 31.05 -74.11 2.34
CA ILE A 368 32.21 -74.84 2.86
C ILE A 368 31.77 -76.14 3.56
N LYS A 369 30.72 -76.09 4.39
CA LYS A 369 30.14 -77.29 5.04
C LYS A 369 29.60 -78.29 4.00
N PHE A 370 28.89 -77.83 2.97
CA PHE A 370 28.44 -78.71 1.88
C PHE A 370 29.60 -79.29 1.06
N ARG A 371 30.61 -78.50 0.72
CA ARG A 371 31.83 -78.99 0.05
C ARG A 371 32.53 -80.05 0.87
N LYS A 372 32.64 -79.87 2.20
CA LYS A 372 33.18 -80.90 3.09
C LYS A 372 32.34 -82.17 3.04
N LYS A 373 31.02 -82.13 3.30
CA LYS A 373 30.21 -83.37 3.28
C LYS A 373 30.14 -84.01 1.89
N THR A 374 30.28 -83.24 0.80
CA THR A 374 30.43 -83.78 -0.55
C THR A 374 31.79 -84.47 -0.74
N ALA A 375 32.88 -83.95 -0.18
CA ALA A 375 34.17 -84.62 -0.17
C ALA A 375 34.14 -85.89 0.70
N ASP A 376 33.54 -85.84 1.90
CA ASP A 376 33.34 -87.01 2.76
C ASP A 376 32.51 -88.08 2.02
N LEU A 377 31.38 -87.71 1.39
CA LEU A 377 30.55 -88.60 0.56
C LEU A 377 31.25 -89.12 -0.70
N ASN A 378 32.12 -88.32 -1.31
CA ASN A 378 32.94 -88.78 -2.43
C ASN A 378 33.96 -89.81 -1.98
N GLY A 379 34.55 -89.66 -0.80
CA GLY A 379 35.40 -90.66 -0.15
C GLY A 379 34.60 -91.93 0.18
N GLU A 380 33.43 -91.81 0.81
CA GLU A 380 32.50 -92.93 1.03
C GLU A 380 32.14 -93.66 -0.28
N MET A 381 31.94 -92.91 -1.39
CA MET A 381 31.73 -93.47 -2.73
C MET A 381 33.00 -94.01 -3.39
N GLU A 382 34.20 -93.59 -2.99
CA GLU A 382 35.48 -94.08 -3.51
C GLU A 382 35.86 -95.38 -2.78
N ASP A 383 35.72 -95.43 -1.45
CA ASP A 383 35.79 -96.66 -0.64
C ASP A 383 34.78 -97.71 -1.13
N LEU A 384 33.54 -97.30 -1.44
CA LEU A 384 32.52 -98.19 -2.01
C LEU A 384 32.80 -98.56 -3.46
N LYS A 385 33.46 -97.70 -4.26
CA LYS A 385 33.90 -98.05 -5.61
C LYS A 385 35.10 -98.98 -5.59
N ASP A 386 36.01 -98.90 -4.62
CA ASP A 386 37.12 -99.84 -4.49
C ASP A 386 36.63 -101.19 -3.96
N GLN A 387 35.62 -101.20 -3.08
CA GLN A 387 34.88 -102.42 -2.73
C GLN A 387 34.17 -102.99 -3.97
N ILE A 388 33.41 -102.19 -4.71
CA ILE A 388 32.75 -102.62 -5.95
C ILE A 388 33.78 -103.05 -6.99
N LEU A 389 34.94 -102.40 -7.14
CA LEU A 389 36.01 -102.78 -8.06
C LEU A 389 36.74 -104.04 -7.61
N SER A 390 36.77 -104.36 -6.31
CA SER A 390 37.26 -105.65 -5.83
C SER A 390 36.29 -106.78 -6.16
N LEU A 391 34.99 -106.57 -5.95
CA LEU A 391 33.90 -107.50 -6.31
C LEU A 391 33.72 -107.60 -7.83
N GLU A 392 33.92 -106.51 -8.57
CA GLU A 392 33.97 -106.47 -10.02
C GLU A 392 35.26 -107.11 -10.51
N LYS A 393 36.38 -107.11 -9.77
CA LYS A 393 37.52 -107.95 -10.15
C LYS A 393 37.19 -109.44 -10.06
N GLU A 394 36.44 -109.83 -9.03
CA GLU A 394 35.86 -111.18 -8.88
C GLU A 394 34.76 -111.51 -9.92
N VAL A 395 34.15 -110.51 -10.56
CA VAL A 395 33.03 -110.66 -11.52
C VAL A 395 33.42 -110.35 -12.99
N VAL A 396 34.49 -109.62 -13.24
CA VAL A 396 35.05 -109.26 -14.57
C VAL A 396 36.09 -110.30 -15.03
N ASP A 397 36.69 -111.05 -14.11
CA ASP A 397 37.14 -112.42 -14.39
C ASP A 397 35.98 -113.33 -14.89
N GLY A 398 34.71 -112.88 -14.78
CA GLY A 398 33.50 -113.58 -15.20
C GLY A 398 32.69 -112.96 -16.36
N ARG A 399 32.74 -111.64 -16.63
CA ARG A 399 32.11 -110.94 -17.77
C ARG A 399 32.70 -109.54 -18.05
N GLU A 400 32.96 -109.27 -19.33
CA GLU A 400 32.90 -107.94 -19.93
C GLU A 400 31.56 -107.74 -20.69
N GLU A 401 31.38 -106.56 -21.31
CA GLU A 401 30.31 -106.15 -22.22
C GLU A 401 28.88 -105.94 -21.64
N GLU A 402 28.48 -104.68 -21.46
CA GLU A 402 27.57 -104.00 -22.41
C GLU A 402 27.43 -102.49 -22.09
N LYS A 403 27.65 -101.64 -23.10
CA LYS A 403 27.26 -100.21 -23.10
C LYS A 403 26.49 -99.93 -24.39
N ASP A 404 25.20 -99.60 -24.29
CA ASP A 404 24.60 -98.57 -25.16
C ASP A 404 23.15 -98.18 -24.81
N ARG A 405 22.94 -96.95 -24.29
CA ARG A 405 21.62 -96.28 -24.19
C ARG A 405 21.71 -94.74 -24.30
N ALA A 406 22.68 -94.21 -25.05
CA ALA A 406 22.94 -92.76 -25.11
C ALA A 406 21.95 -91.94 -25.97
N GLY A 407 21.29 -92.55 -26.96
CA GLY A 407 20.60 -91.80 -28.03
C GLY A 407 19.31 -91.05 -27.65
N GLN A 408 18.52 -91.56 -26.69
CA GLN A 408 17.16 -91.05 -26.46
C GLN A 408 17.09 -89.82 -25.53
N ALA A 409 18.11 -89.55 -24.72
CA ALA A 409 18.09 -88.43 -23.77
C ALA A 409 18.22 -87.04 -24.43
N SER A 410 18.90 -86.97 -25.59
CA SER A 410 19.25 -85.71 -26.26
C SER A 410 18.02 -84.88 -26.69
N LEU A 411 17.02 -85.54 -27.31
CA LEU A 411 15.89 -84.83 -27.92
C LEU A 411 14.94 -84.22 -26.88
N ALA A 412 14.77 -84.88 -25.73
CA ALA A 412 13.95 -84.39 -24.62
C ALA A 412 14.52 -83.11 -23.99
N LEU A 413 15.85 -83.03 -23.88
CA LEU A 413 16.56 -81.89 -23.29
C LEU A 413 16.36 -80.60 -24.11
N ILE A 414 16.39 -80.70 -25.45
CA ILE A 414 16.18 -79.56 -26.36
C ILE A 414 14.74 -79.05 -26.28
N GLY A 415 13.76 -79.95 -26.22
CA GLY A 415 12.34 -79.59 -26.04
C GLY A 415 12.08 -78.87 -24.72
N ALA A 416 12.68 -79.37 -23.62
CA ALA A 416 12.60 -78.74 -22.31
C ALA A 416 13.25 -77.34 -22.30
N ALA A 417 14.45 -77.18 -22.88
CA ALA A 417 15.16 -75.91 -22.92
C ALA A 417 14.33 -74.79 -23.61
N ARG A 418 13.64 -75.10 -24.71
CA ARG A 418 12.75 -74.13 -25.38
C ARG A 418 11.53 -73.75 -24.54
N GLN A 419 10.91 -74.71 -23.85
CA GLN A 419 9.81 -74.45 -22.92
C GLN A 419 10.26 -73.54 -21.75
N PHE A 420 11.43 -73.81 -21.17
CA PHE A 420 12.00 -72.97 -20.11
C PHE A 420 12.34 -71.56 -20.59
N SER A 421 12.87 -71.39 -21.81
CA SER A 421 13.17 -70.07 -22.39
C SER A 421 11.91 -69.20 -22.48
N MET A 422 10.82 -69.74 -23.06
CA MET A 422 9.54 -69.02 -23.13
C MET A 422 8.98 -68.72 -21.73
N MET A 423 9.07 -69.67 -20.78
CA MET A 423 8.59 -69.46 -19.42
C MET A 423 9.40 -68.35 -18.70
N ALA A 424 10.70 -68.24 -18.97
CA ALA A 424 11.54 -67.16 -18.45
C ALA A 424 11.18 -65.80 -19.04
N GLU A 425 10.97 -65.70 -20.36
CA GLU A 425 10.52 -64.47 -21.05
C GLU A 425 9.16 -64.00 -20.50
N TRP A 426 8.16 -64.88 -20.42
CA TRP A 426 6.85 -64.55 -19.85
C TRP A 426 6.94 -64.12 -18.38
N ARG A 427 7.86 -64.71 -17.60
CA ARG A 427 8.08 -64.33 -16.20
C ARG A 427 8.80 -62.98 -16.07
N SER A 428 9.78 -62.68 -16.92
CA SER A 428 10.41 -61.35 -17.00
C SER A 428 9.37 -60.29 -17.33
N ARG A 429 8.59 -60.50 -18.39
CA ARG A 429 7.56 -59.55 -18.83
C ARG A 429 6.43 -59.37 -17.82
N GLY A 430 6.09 -60.42 -17.08
CA GLY A 430 5.21 -60.33 -15.92
C GLY A 430 5.79 -59.52 -14.75
N MET A 431 7.11 -59.58 -14.53
CA MET A 431 7.80 -58.74 -13.54
C MET A 431 7.96 -57.29 -14.01
N GLU A 432 8.21 -57.04 -15.30
CA GLU A 432 8.20 -55.71 -15.93
C GLU A 432 6.85 -55.02 -15.73
N VAL A 433 5.73 -55.73 -16.01
CA VAL A 433 4.37 -55.21 -15.80
C VAL A 433 4.07 -54.95 -14.32
N GLN A 434 4.46 -55.86 -13.41
CA GLN A 434 4.28 -55.64 -11.96
C GLN A 434 5.14 -54.48 -11.42
N TYR A 435 6.33 -54.26 -11.98
CA TYR A 435 7.16 -53.12 -11.63
C TYR A 435 6.53 -51.82 -12.14
N GLY A 436 6.05 -51.81 -13.39
CA GLY A 436 5.33 -50.69 -13.98
C GLY A 436 4.08 -50.30 -13.20
N ASP A 437 3.22 -51.26 -12.83
CA ASP A 437 2.02 -51.01 -12.03
C ASP A 437 2.35 -50.46 -10.64
N ARG A 438 3.36 -51.01 -9.96
CA ARG A 438 3.85 -50.46 -8.67
C ARG A 438 4.42 -49.06 -8.83
N HIS A 439 5.18 -48.79 -9.89
CA HIS A 439 5.76 -47.47 -10.16
C HIS A 439 4.66 -46.44 -10.46
N VAL A 440 3.66 -46.79 -11.28
CA VAL A 440 2.46 -45.97 -11.51
C VAL A 440 1.67 -45.76 -10.21
N LYS A 441 1.56 -46.76 -9.34
CA LYS A 441 0.91 -46.64 -8.03
C LYS A 441 1.68 -45.70 -7.08
N TYR A 442 3.01 -45.71 -7.10
CA TYR A 442 3.81 -44.75 -6.34
C TYR A 442 3.72 -43.34 -6.92
N LEU A 443 3.83 -43.17 -8.24
CA LEU A 443 3.63 -41.87 -8.91
C LEU A 443 2.25 -41.28 -8.58
N LYS A 444 1.19 -42.10 -8.58
CA LYS A 444 -0.17 -41.70 -8.16
C LYS A 444 -0.28 -41.25 -6.70
N ALA A 445 0.68 -41.58 -5.82
CA ALA A 445 0.73 -41.09 -4.45
C ALA A 445 1.46 -39.74 -4.32
N PHE A 446 2.16 -39.29 -5.37
CA PHE A 446 2.82 -37.98 -5.45
C PHE A 446 2.08 -37.00 -6.39
N LEU A 447 1.09 -37.45 -7.16
CA LEU A 447 0.20 -36.57 -7.91
C LEU A 447 -0.81 -35.91 -6.96
N PRO A 448 -1.00 -34.57 -7.03
CA PRO A 448 -2.04 -33.87 -6.27
C PRO A 448 -3.45 -34.43 -6.51
N ASP A 449 -4.33 -34.33 -5.50
CA ASP A 449 -5.73 -34.79 -5.59
C ASP A 449 -6.51 -34.23 -6.79
N ASN A 450 -6.09 -33.07 -7.32
CA ASN A 450 -6.55 -32.49 -8.59
C ASN A 450 -6.55 -33.49 -9.76
N PHE A 451 -5.62 -34.45 -9.80
CA PHE A 451 -5.55 -35.51 -10.83
C PHE A 451 -6.54 -36.66 -10.58
N THR A 452 -7.18 -36.73 -9.41
CA THR A 452 -8.21 -37.73 -9.06
C THR A 452 -9.64 -37.14 -9.03
N LYS A 453 -9.75 -35.81 -9.11
CA LYS A 453 -10.98 -34.99 -9.11
C LYS A 453 -12.04 -35.44 -10.14
N TYR A 454 -11.63 -36.12 -11.21
CA TYR A 454 -12.48 -36.55 -12.33
C TYR A 454 -12.56 -38.09 -12.43
N PRO A 455 -13.33 -38.78 -11.56
CA PRO A 455 -13.48 -40.24 -11.60
C PRO A 455 -14.31 -40.73 -12.79
N LEU A 456 -13.98 -41.94 -13.29
CA LEU A 456 -14.78 -42.65 -14.30
C LEU A 456 -16.22 -42.83 -13.80
N VAL A 457 -17.20 -42.68 -14.70
CA VAL A 457 -18.65 -42.56 -14.41
C VAL A 457 -19.18 -43.68 -13.49
N PRO A 458 -19.38 -43.45 -12.18
CA PRO A 458 -19.67 -44.53 -11.24
C PRO A 458 -21.09 -45.07 -11.42
N GLY A 459 -21.20 -46.26 -12.04
CA GLY A 459 -22.49 -46.89 -12.34
C GLY A 459 -23.22 -46.34 -13.57
N GLY A 460 -22.53 -45.63 -14.46
CA GLY A 460 -23.09 -45.11 -15.72
C GLY A 460 -23.80 -43.76 -15.59
N MET A 461 -24.06 -43.11 -16.74
CA MET A 461 -24.73 -41.82 -16.78
C MET A 461 -26.23 -41.98 -16.49
N ARG A 462 -26.84 -40.96 -15.89
CA ARG A 462 -28.27 -40.89 -15.58
C ARG A 462 -28.80 -39.51 -15.96
N ALA A 463 -30.07 -39.40 -16.32
CA ALA A 463 -30.68 -38.14 -16.77
C ALA A 463 -30.46 -36.97 -15.80
N GLU A 464 -30.48 -37.21 -14.48
CA GLU A 464 -30.20 -36.19 -13.46
C GLU A 464 -28.77 -35.61 -13.52
N HIS A 465 -27.79 -36.36 -14.03
CA HIS A 465 -26.41 -35.89 -14.17
C HIS A 465 -26.23 -34.92 -15.36
N VAL A 466 -27.22 -34.83 -16.26
CA VAL A 466 -27.23 -33.95 -17.44
C VAL A 466 -28.22 -32.80 -17.24
N THR A 467 -29.41 -33.11 -16.71
CA THR A 467 -30.54 -32.15 -16.57
C THR A 467 -30.53 -31.34 -15.27
N LYS A 468 -29.83 -31.79 -14.23
CA LYS A 468 -29.81 -31.15 -12.89
C LYS A 468 -28.39 -30.86 -12.39
N SER A 469 -27.36 -31.10 -13.20
CA SER A 469 -25.96 -30.98 -12.82
C SER A 469 -25.09 -30.86 -14.06
N HIS A 470 -23.90 -30.28 -13.94
CA HIS A 470 -22.91 -30.24 -15.02
C HIS A 470 -22.14 -31.56 -15.17
N LYS A 471 -22.34 -32.55 -14.29
CA LYS A 471 -21.60 -33.84 -14.25
C LYS A 471 -21.51 -34.58 -15.60
N GLY A 472 -22.58 -34.56 -16.39
CA GLY A 472 -22.58 -35.12 -17.76
C GLY A 472 -21.61 -34.41 -18.70
N GLU A 473 -21.45 -33.10 -18.57
CA GLU A 473 -20.45 -32.31 -19.28
C GLU A 473 -19.05 -32.61 -18.78
N GLN A 474 -18.86 -32.70 -17.46
CA GLN A 474 -17.56 -33.02 -16.85
C GLN A 474 -17.02 -34.35 -17.38
N TRP A 475 -17.85 -35.39 -17.41
CA TRP A 475 -17.46 -36.69 -17.93
C TRP A 475 -17.25 -36.71 -19.46
N ALA A 476 -18.05 -35.97 -20.22
CA ALA A 476 -17.87 -35.87 -21.67
C ALA A 476 -16.60 -35.06 -22.06
N HIS A 477 -16.29 -33.99 -21.34
CA HIS A 477 -15.06 -33.21 -21.47
C HIS A 477 -13.85 -34.07 -21.11
N VAL A 478 -13.86 -34.72 -19.93
CA VAL A 478 -12.76 -35.58 -19.47
C VAL A 478 -12.50 -36.72 -20.47
N GLY A 479 -13.56 -37.36 -20.99
CA GLY A 479 -13.44 -38.36 -22.06
C GLY A 479 -12.78 -37.80 -23.33
N LYS A 480 -13.16 -36.59 -23.76
CA LYS A 480 -12.54 -35.94 -24.94
C LYS A 480 -11.06 -35.65 -24.69
N THR A 481 -10.70 -35.15 -23.52
CA THR A 481 -9.31 -34.84 -23.14
C THR A 481 -8.47 -36.13 -23.04
N THR A 482 -8.98 -37.19 -22.42
CA THR A 482 -8.31 -38.51 -22.38
C THR A 482 -8.11 -39.09 -23.78
N HIS A 483 -9.12 -39.00 -24.66
CA HIS A 483 -9.00 -39.39 -26.06
C HIS A 483 -7.88 -38.60 -26.76
N LEU A 484 -7.92 -37.26 -26.74
CA LEU A 484 -6.94 -36.42 -27.43
C LEU A 484 -5.51 -36.65 -26.94
N CYS A 485 -5.30 -36.72 -25.62
CA CYS A 485 -4.00 -37.08 -25.04
C CYS A 485 -3.54 -38.49 -25.48
N GLY A 486 -4.46 -39.46 -25.57
CA GLY A 486 -4.18 -40.81 -26.05
C GLY A 486 -3.77 -40.87 -27.53
N VAL A 487 -4.38 -40.06 -28.41
CA VAL A 487 -3.97 -39.97 -29.82
C VAL A 487 -2.61 -39.26 -29.94
N ILE A 488 -2.42 -38.14 -29.24
CA ILE A 488 -1.13 -37.41 -29.22
C ILE A 488 0.00 -38.32 -28.75
N TYR A 489 -0.19 -39.05 -27.64
CA TYR A 489 0.79 -40.00 -27.11
C TYR A 489 1.13 -41.12 -28.12
N ASN A 490 0.13 -41.63 -28.85
CA ASN A 490 0.36 -42.63 -29.90
C ASN A 490 1.24 -42.06 -31.03
N VAL A 491 0.91 -40.86 -31.53
CA VAL A 491 1.69 -40.19 -32.60
C VAL A 491 3.10 -39.83 -32.14
N CYS A 492 3.28 -39.30 -30.92
CA CYS A 492 4.61 -39.07 -30.34
C CYS A 492 5.44 -40.36 -30.28
N GLY A 493 4.82 -41.49 -29.93
CA GLY A 493 5.46 -42.81 -29.95
C GLY A 493 5.83 -43.32 -31.34
N GLN A 494 5.08 -42.93 -32.38
CA GLN A 494 5.44 -43.20 -33.78
C GLN A 494 6.63 -42.32 -34.22
N ILE A 495 6.66 -41.04 -33.80
CA ILE A 495 7.76 -40.11 -34.09
C ILE A 495 9.05 -40.58 -33.39
N GLU A 496 8.97 -40.97 -32.12
CA GLU A 496 10.06 -41.57 -31.33
C GLU A 496 10.69 -42.77 -32.07
N SER A 497 9.87 -43.76 -32.42
CA SER A 497 10.34 -44.93 -33.15
C SER A 497 10.87 -44.57 -34.55
N GLY A 498 10.21 -43.62 -35.24
CA GLY A 498 10.59 -43.14 -36.56
C GLY A 498 11.96 -42.48 -36.58
N LEU A 499 12.23 -41.61 -35.61
CA LEU A 499 13.52 -40.96 -35.45
C LEU A 499 14.64 -41.97 -35.13
N SER A 500 14.34 -43.02 -34.35
CA SER A 500 15.32 -44.07 -34.02
C SER A 500 15.76 -44.96 -35.20
N ILE A 501 15.02 -44.95 -36.31
CA ILE A 501 15.28 -45.80 -37.50
C ILE A 501 15.48 -44.96 -38.79
N CYS A 502 15.26 -43.64 -38.76
CA CYS A 502 15.33 -42.79 -39.95
C CYS A 502 16.76 -42.58 -40.51
N THR A 503 16.84 -42.19 -41.78
CA THR A 503 18.10 -41.77 -42.42
C THR A 503 18.50 -40.38 -41.95
N VAL A 504 19.81 -40.09 -42.02
CA VAL A 504 20.40 -38.79 -41.60
C VAL A 504 19.75 -37.60 -42.32
N ASP A 505 19.39 -37.75 -43.60
CA ASP A 505 18.71 -36.70 -44.37
C ASP A 505 17.32 -36.38 -43.80
N ARG A 506 16.55 -37.40 -43.41
CA ARG A 506 15.23 -37.23 -42.78
C ARG A 506 15.34 -36.64 -41.38
N LEU A 507 16.32 -37.09 -40.61
CA LEU A 507 16.62 -36.51 -39.30
C LEU A 507 16.96 -35.02 -39.41
N SER A 508 17.72 -34.62 -40.44
CA SER A 508 18.04 -33.23 -40.74
C SER A 508 16.78 -32.41 -41.07
N CYS A 509 15.87 -32.94 -41.89
CA CYS A 509 14.59 -32.29 -42.18
C CYS A 509 13.72 -32.08 -40.92
N VAL A 510 13.64 -33.08 -40.02
CA VAL A 510 12.90 -32.93 -38.76
C VAL A 510 13.62 -31.99 -37.77
N ALA A 511 14.96 -31.96 -37.75
CA ALA A 511 15.72 -31.05 -36.89
C ALA A 511 15.45 -29.57 -37.19
N ILE A 512 15.16 -29.21 -38.44
CA ILE A 512 14.74 -27.85 -38.83
C ILE A 512 13.38 -27.48 -38.19
N LEU A 513 12.52 -28.46 -37.89
CA LEU A 513 11.22 -28.26 -37.25
C LEU A 513 11.29 -28.21 -35.70
N HIS A 514 12.48 -28.30 -35.10
CA HIS A 514 12.66 -28.32 -33.64
C HIS A 514 12.06 -27.08 -32.93
N SER A 515 12.12 -25.89 -33.55
CA SER A 515 11.49 -24.67 -33.01
C SER A 515 9.98 -24.79 -32.91
N ASP A 516 9.35 -25.35 -33.93
CA ASP A 516 7.89 -25.52 -34.01
C ASP A 516 7.41 -26.65 -33.09
N LEU A 517 8.23 -27.70 -32.92
CA LEU A 517 8.03 -28.77 -31.94
C LEU A 517 8.06 -28.25 -30.50
N SER A 518 9.07 -27.46 -30.12
CA SER A 518 9.14 -26.85 -28.78
C SER A 518 8.01 -25.83 -28.54
N LEU A 519 7.43 -25.25 -29.60
CA LEU A 519 6.19 -24.49 -29.48
C LEU A 519 4.98 -25.40 -29.17
N GLN A 520 4.84 -26.56 -29.83
CA GLN A 520 3.76 -27.53 -29.51
C GLN A 520 3.90 -28.11 -28.09
N GLU A 521 5.14 -28.37 -27.66
CA GLU A 521 5.49 -28.79 -26.30
C GLU A 521 4.98 -27.77 -25.25
N LYS A 522 5.31 -26.48 -25.42
CA LYS A 522 4.81 -25.40 -24.57
C LYS A 522 3.28 -25.29 -24.57
N HIS A 523 2.61 -25.60 -25.68
CA HIS A 523 1.15 -25.68 -25.69
C HIS A 523 0.63 -26.85 -24.83
N LEU A 524 1.31 -28.00 -24.78
CA LEU A 524 0.97 -29.10 -23.87
C LEU A 524 1.25 -28.75 -22.39
N ASP A 525 2.38 -28.10 -22.11
CA ASP A 525 2.76 -27.67 -20.75
C ASP A 525 1.69 -26.77 -20.12
N ASN A 526 1.11 -25.85 -20.90
CA ASN A 526 -0.01 -25.00 -20.44
C ASN A 526 -1.20 -25.84 -19.92
N TYR A 527 -1.56 -26.95 -20.58
CA TYR A 527 -2.62 -27.85 -20.09
C TYR A 527 -2.19 -28.66 -18.87
N LEU A 528 -0.92 -29.10 -18.81
CA LEU A 528 -0.37 -29.76 -17.63
C LEU A 528 -0.41 -28.82 -16.41
N ASP A 529 -0.11 -27.54 -16.59
CA ASP A 529 -0.18 -26.53 -15.52
C ASP A 529 -1.62 -26.15 -15.16
N LEU A 530 -2.56 -26.13 -16.10
CA LEU A 530 -4.00 -26.02 -15.76
C LEU A 530 -4.47 -27.21 -14.92
N LEU A 531 -3.99 -28.43 -15.21
CA LEU A 531 -4.30 -29.64 -14.44
C LEU A 531 -3.65 -29.64 -13.05
N LYS A 532 -2.34 -29.37 -12.94
CA LYS A 532 -1.62 -29.25 -11.65
C LYS A 532 -2.32 -28.28 -10.70
N ASN A 533 -2.67 -27.09 -11.21
CA ASN A 533 -3.35 -26.04 -10.45
C ASN A 533 -4.86 -26.26 -10.25
N GLY A 534 -5.43 -27.37 -10.74
CA GLY A 534 -6.86 -27.69 -10.59
C GLY A 534 -7.82 -26.77 -11.35
N ARG A 535 -7.30 -25.94 -12.27
CA ARG A 535 -8.00 -24.91 -13.06
C ARG A 535 -8.57 -25.42 -14.40
N MET A 536 -8.20 -26.62 -14.83
CA MET A 536 -8.75 -27.28 -16.02
C MET A 536 -10.18 -27.77 -15.72
N ASP A 537 -11.14 -27.32 -16.54
CA ASP A 537 -12.59 -27.45 -16.33
C ASP A 537 -13.34 -27.71 -17.65
N GLU A 538 -14.67 -27.86 -17.58
CA GLU A 538 -15.50 -28.16 -18.75
C GLU A 538 -15.45 -27.10 -19.86
N ASN A 539 -15.23 -25.84 -19.48
CA ASN A 539 -15.22 -24.68 -20.38
C ASN A 539 -13.84 -24.45 -21.02
N SER A 540 -12.82 -25.17 -20.58
CA SER A 540 -11.46 -25.10 -21.12
C SER A 540 -11.45 -25.59 -22.58
N SER A 541 -11.05 -24.73 -23.53
CA SER A 541 -10.92 -25.13 -24.94
C SER A 541 -9.89 -26.25 -25.10
N LEU A 542 -10.19 -27.21 -25.98
CA LEU A 542 -9.28 -28.29 -26.37
C LEU A 542 -8.74 -28.12 -27.79
N ASP A 543 -9.03 -26.98 -28.43
CA ASP A 543 -8.74 -26.72 -29.86
C ASP A 543 -7.22 -26.71 -30.13
N GLN A 544 -6.42 -26.35 -29.13
CA GLN A 544 -4.96 -26.43 -29.22
C GLN A 544 -4.45 -27.88 -29.16
N LEU A 545 -5.04 -28.78 -28.35
CA LEU A 545 -4.69 -30.22 -28.42
C LEU A 545 -5.04 -30.79 -29.79
N GLU A 546 -6.21 -30.44 -30.34
CA GLU A 546 -6.58 -30.83 -31.71
C GLU A 546 -5.61 -30.25 -32.76
N SER A 547 -5.07 -29.05 -32.53
CA SER A 547 -4.03 -28.45 -33.38
C SER A 547 -2.70 -29.20 -33.27
N ILE A 548 -2.23 -29.49 -32.06
CA ILE A 548 -0.99 -30.24 -31.77
C ILE A 548 -1.05 -31.63 -32.39
N HIS A 549 -2.16 -32.36 -32.22
CA HIS A 549 -2.36 -33.65 -32.88
C HIS A 549 -2.27 -33.54 -34.42
N ARG A 550 -3.00 -32.58 -35.02
CA ARG A 550 -2.95 -32.36 -36.48
C ARG A 550 -1.55 -31.99 -36.98
N TYR A 551 -0.81 -31.20 -36.21
CA TYR A 551 0.59 -30.83 -36.49
C TYR A 551 1.50 -32.07 -36.48
N LEU A 552 1.51 -32.83 -35.38
CA LEU A 552 2.39 -33.99 -35.20
C LEU A 552 2.08 -35.10 -36.21
N SER A 553 0.79 -35.40 -36.44
CA SER A 553 0.36 -36.42 -37.39
C SER A 553 0.71 -36.02 -38.82
N LYS A 554 0.33 -34.82 -39.28
CA LYS A 554 0.52 -34.46 -40.69
C LYS A 554 1.92 -33.94 -40.97
N ARG A 555 2.33 -32.86 -40.30
CA ARG A 555 3.54 -32.12 -40.64
C ARG A 555 4.85 -32.82 -40.24
N ILE A 556 4.78 -33.89 -39.43
CA ILE A 556 5.94 -34.70 -39.04
C ILE A 556 5.79 -36.17 -39.48
N MET A 557 4.74 -36.88 -39.05
CA MET A 557 4.60 -38.29 -39.45
C MET A 557 4.31 -38.45 -40.96
N ASP A 558 3.26 -37.81 -41.47
CA ASP A 558 2.84 -37.97 -42.87
C ASP A 558 3.75 -37.22 -43.88
N ASP A 559 4.37 -36.11 -43.47
CA ASP A 559 5.24 -35.30 -44.36
C ASP A 559 6.74 -35.68 -44.29
N GLN A 560 7.27 -36.11 -43.14
CA GLN A 560 8.73 -36.30 -42.92
C GLN A 560 9.16 -37.74 -42.65
N LEU A 561 8.34 -38.55 -41.96
CA LEU A 561 8.72 -39.88 -41.44
C LEU A 561 8.01 -41.06 -42.16
N THR A 562 7.61 -40.86 -43.41
CA THR A 562 6.87 -41.85 -44.22
C THR A 562 7.69 -43.11 -44.55
N GLY A 563 7.18 -44.28 -44.16
CA GLY A 563 7.79 -45.57 -44.50
C GLY A 563 7.07 -46.74 -43.83
N ARG A 564 7.39 -47.98 -44.23
CA ARG A 564 6.97 -49.20 -43.51
C ARG A 564 7.95 -49.59 -42.40
N ASP A 565 9.19 -49.12 -42.49
CA ASP A 565 10.31 -49.61 -41.67
C ASP A 565 10.55 -48.73 -40.43
N SER A 566 9.70 -47.73 -40.18
CA SER A 566 9.92 -46.66 -39.21
C SER A 566 9.31 -46.87 -37.82
N PHE A 567 8.58 -47.95 -37.53
CA PHE A 567 8.01 -48.13 -36.18
C PHE A 567 7.85 -49.59 -35.72
N ASP A 568 7.96 -49.81 -34.41
CA ASP A 568 7.54 -51.05 -33.76
C ASP A 568 6.02 -51.26 -33.93
N ALA A 569 5.66 -52.14 -34.86
CA ALA A 569 4.27 -52.48 -35.15
C ALA A 569 3.51 -53.08 -33.95
N LEU A 570 4.17 -53.77 -33.02
CA LEU A 570 3.50 -54.37 -31.85
C LEU A 570 3.14 -53.30 -30.82
N THR A 571 4.09 -52.42 -30.49
CA THR A 571 3.83 -51.27 -29.61
C THR A 571 2.84 -50.29 -30.25
N TRP A 572 2.92 -50.07 -31.56
CA TRP A 572 1.95 -49.24 -32.29
C TRP A 572 0.53 -49.84 -32.32
N ILE A 573 0.37 -51.15 -32.57
CA ILE A 573 -0.95 -51.81 -32.51
C ILE A 573 -1.52 -51.71 -31.09
N SER A 574 -0.69 -51.88 -30.05
CA SER A 574 -1.11 -51.75 -28.65
C SER A 574 -1.57 -50.32 -28.31
N ARG A 575 -0.73 -49.31 -28.57
CA ARG A 575 -1.04 -47.89 -28.32
C ARG A 575 -2.25 -47.41 -29.14
N SER A 576 -2.36 -47.83 -30.40
CA SER A 576 -3.50 -47.53 -31.27
C SER A 576 -4.79 -48.19 -30.77
N SER A 577 -4.73 -49.45 -30.30
CA SER A 577 -5.90 -50.13 -29.71
C SER A 577 -6.38 -49.41 -28.44
N GLN A 578 -5.47 -48.99 -27.57
CA GLN A 578 -5.82 -48.23 -26.37
C GLN A 578 -6.44 -46.86 -26.72
N SER A 579 -5.92 -46.17 -27.74
CA SER A 579 -6.48 -44.92 -28.25
C SER A 579 -7.89 -45.11 -28.83
N ILE A 580 -8.13 -46.20 -29.56
CA ILE A 580 -9.47 -46.57 -30.08
C ILE A 580 -10.45 -46.87 -28.94
N ILE A 581 -10.01 -47.60 -27.90
CA ILE A 581 -10.85 -47.87 -26.71
C ILE A 581 -11.26 -46.55 -26.03
N SER A 582 -10.30 -45.66 -25.76
CA SER A 582 -10.57 -44.34 -25.18
C SER A 582 -11.45 -43.45 -26.07
N SER A 583 -11.39 -43.63 -27.39
CA SER A 583 -12.32 -43.01 -28.33
C SER A 583 -13.75 -43.52 -28.12
N ILE A 584 -13.94 -44.84 -28.06
CA ILE A 584 -15.26 -45.50 -27.89
C ILE A 584 -15.88 -45.14 -26.54
N GLU A 585 -15.08 -45.08 -25.47
CA GLU A 585 -15.50 -44.64 -24.14
C GLU A 585 -16.02 -43.19 -24.14
N TRP A 586 -15.33 -42.28 -24.83
CA TRP A 586 -15.78 -40.90 -25.03
C TRP A 586 -17.08 -40.83 -25.86
N TRP A 587 -17.13 -41.52 -27.01
CA TRP A 587 -18.32 -41.54 -27.87
C TRP A 587 -19.56 -42.05 -27.13
N ASN A 588 -19.45 -43.17 -26.41
CA ASN A 588 -20.53 -43.73 -25.58
C ASN A 588 -20.98 -42.77 -24.46
N THR A 589 -20.02 -42.13 -23.78
CA THR A 589 -20.32 -41.12 -22.74
C THR A 589 -21.06 -39.91 -23.33
N ASN A 590 -20.65 -39.45 -24.52
CA ASN A 590 -21.26 -38.33 -25.20
C ASN A 590 -22.64 -38.68 -25.82
N GLU A 591 -22.81 -39.90 -26.32
CA GLU A 591 -24.10 -40.43 -26.81
C GLU A 591 -25.13 -40.47 -25.67
N GLN A 592 -24.75 -41.02 -24.51
CA GLN A 592 -25.61 -41.00 -23.31
C GLN A 592 -25.95 -39.57 -22.87
N ARG A 593 -24.98 -38.63 -22.91
CA ARG A 593 -25.22 -37.22 -22.59
C ARG A 593 -26.25 -36.59 -23.54
N VAL A 594 -26.08 -36.77 -24.85
CA VAL A 594 -26.98 -36.21 -25.87
C VAL A 594 -28.38 -36.85 -25.78
N TYR A 595 -28.46 -38.16 -25.55
CA TYR A 595 -29.73 -38.87 -25.34
C TYR A 595 -30.52 -38.28 -24.15
N PHE A 596 -29.86 -38.10 -22.99
CA PHE A 596 -30.45 -37.49 -21.79
C PHE A 596 -30.59 -35.95 -21.85
N LEU A 597 -30.17 -35.31 -22.94
CA LEU A 597 -30.42 -33.88 -23.20
C LEU A 597 -31.65 -33.68 -24.10
N ILE A 598 -31.99 -34.70 -24.91
CA ILE A 598 -33.10 -34.69 -25.87
C ILE A 598 -34.35 -35.39 -25.31
N THR A 599 -34.20 -36.27 -24.30
CA THR A 599 -35.24 -37.13 -23.73
C THR A 599 -35.54 -36.79 -22.26
#